data_AF-A0A167AIW0-F1
#
_entry.id   AF-A0A167AIW0-F1
#
_cell.length_a   1.000
_cell.length_b   1.000
_cell.length_c   1.000
_cell.angle_alpha   90.00
_cell.angle_beta   90.00
_cell.angle_gamma   90.00
#
_symmetry.space_group_name_H-M   'P 1'
#
loop_
_entity.id
_entity.type
_entity.pdbx_description
1 polymer ?
#
loop_
_entity_poly.entity_id
_entity_poly.type
_entity_poly.pdbx_seq_one_letter_code
_entity_poly.pdbx_strand_id
1 'polypeptide(L)'
;MATVDHRANTTFFRPAEWERQSGVIMAWPAAANDAYLDDKQGLKDVTKDITTIAEAVALFEPVTLVVTPERLKEAESRFKRSDNITLLPVDGYPKLDLWMRDMAPTFVVNDNDDDARLHAVDYNFNGWGGKYPTGTRSSLARIIAARSSIPVVASSLVAEGGSLEVDGDGTLLITESSVLIDNRNPGRRKGEMEEELCRTLGVEKIIWLPGRRGLDITDGHVDGLVRFVAPGRVLLSRPSSTADPADPFVQMYQEAHDILAGATDARGRRFRITEVAEADLGKLDVGKQMRKDIESGAEDYPSLTYVNYLVVNDGVIFPQFGDRKADKAALKIIQDLYPGREIEPVYIYELPFYGGGIHCSTQEIPIPRN
;
A
#
# COMPACT_ATOMS: atom_id res chain seq x y z
N MET A 1 12.32 -22.65 -25.20
CA MET A 1 12.78 -22.32 -23.84
C MET A 1 11.83 -22.99 -22.89
N ALA A 2 12.35 -23.89 -22.04
CA ALA A 2 11.52 -24.68 -21.14
C ALA A 2 10.94 -23.76 -20.05
N THR A 3 9.62 -23.74 -19.94
CA THR A 3 8.91 -23.24 -18.77
C THR A 3 9.30 -24.12 -17.60
N VAL A 4 10.08 -23.56 -16.66
CA VAL A 4 10.29 -24.20 -15.37
C VAL A 4 8.95 -24.14 -14.64
N ASP A 5 8.39 -25.31 -14.35
CA ASP A 5 7.18 -25.42 -13.54
C ASP A 5 7.57 -25.13 -12.09
N HIS A 6 7.36 -23.89 -11.66
CA HIS A 6 7.72 -23.41 -10.33
C HIS A 6 6.76 -23.90 -9.22
N ARG A 7 5.64 -24.56 -9.56
CA ARG A 7 4.66 -25.00 -8.57
C ARG A 7 5.17 -26.08 -7.63
N ALA A 8 6.20 -26.83 -8.01
CA ALA A 8 6.65 -27.96 -7.20
C ALA A 8 7.41 -27.56 -5.91
N ASN A 9 7.69 -26.27 -5.66
CA ASN A 9 8.55 -25.83 -4.54
C ASN A 9 8.10 -24.53 -3.82
N THR A 10 6.96 -23.92 -4.12
CA THR A 10 6.52 -22.72 -3.40
C THR A 10 5.84 -23.10 -2.08
N THR A 11 6.49 -22.79 -0.96
CA THR A 11 5.97 -23.10 0.39
C THR A 11 4.87 -22.14 0.85
N PHE A 12 4.79 -20.96 0.24
CA PHE A 12 3.90 -19.88 0.66
C PHE A 12 3.11 -19.33 -0.52
N PHE A 13 1.95 -18.77 -0.22
CA PHE A 13 1.03 -18.13 -1.13
C PHE A 13 0.54 -16.82 -0.52
N ARG A 14 0.57 -15.72 -1.28
CA ARG A 14 -0.04 -14.44 -0.92
C ARG A 14 -1.48 -14.38 -1.45
N PRO A 15 -2.50 -14.41 -0.59
CA PRO A 15 -3.88 -14.20 -1.01
C PRO A 15 -4.08 -12.82 -1.62
N ALA A 16 -5.03 -12.72 -2.56
CA ALA A 16 -5.43 -11.42 -3.10
C ALA A 16 -6.08 -10.56 -2.01
N GLU A 17 -5.98 -9.24 -2.13
CA GLU A 17 -6.56 -8.32 -1.13
C GLU A 17 -8.08 -8.46 -1.03
N TRP A 18 -8.79 -8.85 -2.11
CA TRP A 18 -10.23 -9.08 -2.07
C TRP A 18 -10.65 -10.42 -1.43
N GLU A 19 -9.72 -11.23 -0.95
CA GLU A 19 -10.08 -12.41 -0.18
C GLU A 19 -10.52 -12.05 1.24
N ARG A 20 -11.02 -13.03 2.01
CA ARG A 20 -11.49 -12.76 3.38
C ARG A 20 -10.31 -12.46 4.28
N GLN A 21 -10.51 -11.45 5.14
CA GLN A 21 -9.51 -10.92 6.04
C GLN A 21 -10.00 -11.05 7.49
N SER A 22 -9.05 -11.20 8.41
CA SER A 22 -9.30 -11.26 9.85
C SER A 22 -9.20 -9.89 10.52
N GLY A 23 -8.62 -8.91 9.82
CA GLY A 23 -8.52 -7.53 10.25
C GLY A 23 -7.46 -6.77 9.47
N VAL A 24 -7.29 -5.50 9.83
CA VAL A 24 -6.35 -4.56 9.21
C VAL A 24 -5.44 -3.96 10.27
N ILE A 25 -4.16 -3.82 9.93
CA ILE A 25 -3.17 -3.12 10.75
C ILE A 25 -3.01 -1.70 10.24
N MET A 26 -3.09 -0.74 11.17
CA MET A 26 -2.82 0.68 10.94
C MET A 26 -1.89 1.19 12.02
N ALA A 27 -1.32 2.39 11.87
CA ALA A 27 -0.52 3.01 12.90
C ALA A 27 -1.01 4.42 13.25
N TRP A 28 -0.89 4.74 14.52
CA TRP A 28 -1.07 6.08 15.05
C TRP A 28 0.29 6.79 15.01
N PRO A 29 0.47 7.84 14.19
CA PRO A 29 1.80 8.39 13.90
C PRO A 29 2.49 8.88 15.16
N ALA A 30 3.78 8.60 15.35
CA ALA A 30 4.52 9.10 16.52
C ALA A 30 4.82 10.59 16.41
N ALA A 31 4.79 11.31 17.53
CA ALA A 31 5.17 12.73 17.53
C ALA A 31 6.68 12.93 17.31
N ALA A 32 7.49 11.91 17.59
CA ALA A 32 8.93 11.91 17.35
C ALA A 32 9.33 11.52 15.91
N ASN A 33 8.36 11.23 15.01
CA ASN A 33 8.65 10.99 13.61
C ASN A 33 9.10 12.31 12.93
N ASP A 34 10.13 12.22 12.08
CA ASP A 34 10.75 13.39 11.44
C ASP A 34 9.78 14.18 10.56
N ALA A 35 8.75 13.53 9.98
CA ALA A 35 7.72 14.18 9.19
C ALA A 35 6.85 15.16 10.00
N TYR A 36 6.79 15.01 11.33
CA TYR A 36 5.90 15.78 12.19
C TYR A 36 6.61 16.50 13.34
N LEU A 37 7.92 16.27 13.51
CA LEU A 37 8.70 16.69 14.68
C LEU A 37 8.56 18.20 14.95
N ASP A 38 8.60 19.00 13.90
CA ASP A 38 8.47 20.46 13.95
C ASP A 38 7.09 20.97 13.50
N ASP A 39 6.16 20.06 13.16
CA ASP A 39 4.80 20.37 12.72
C ASP A 39 3.72 19.65 13.53
N LYS A 40 3.44 20.21 14.71
CA LYS A 40 2.41 19.70 15.61
C LYS A 40 1.00 19.82 15.05
N GLN A 41 0.76 20.77 14.14
CA GLN A 41 -0.57 20.96 13.56
C GLN A 41 -0.80 19.93 12.46
N GLY A 42 0.18 19.72 11.57
CA GLY A 42 0.16 18.63 10.59
C GLY A 42 0.04 17.25 11.25
N LEU A 43 0.76 16.99 12.36
CA LEU A 43 0.57 15.76 13.15
C LEU A 43 -0.88 15.54 13.56
N LYS A 44 -1.54 16.60 14.05
CA LYS A 44 -2.92 16.54 14.52
C LYS A 44 -3.88 16.31 13.35
N ASP A 45 -3.65 16.96 12.22
CA ASP A 45 -4.50 16.88 11.04
C ASP A 45 -4.36 15.52 10.34
N VAL A 46 -3.14 14.99 10.18
CA VAL A 46 -2.95 13.63 9.64
C VAL A 46 -3.45 12.56 10.61
N THR A 47 -3.32 12.77 11.93
CA THR A 47 -3.92 11.87 12.93
C THR A 47 -5.44 11.83 12.76
N LYS A 48 -6.09 12.94 12.41
CA LYS A 48 -7.54 12.98 12.17
C LYS A 48 -7.93 12.18 10.92
N ASP A 49 -7.15 12.26 9.84
CA ASP A 49 -7.37 11.46 8.64
C ASP A 49 -7.21 9.96 8.95
N ILE A 50 -6.12 9.57 9.62
CA ILE A 50 -5.88 8.18 10.07
C ILE A 50 -7.01 7.68 10.97
N THR A 51 -7.50 8.52 11.87
CA THR A 51 -8.65 8.19 12.72
C THR A 51 -9.89 7.89 11.88
N THR A 52 -10.17 8.74 10.88
CA THR A 52 -11.35 8.59 10.02
C THR A 52 -11.27 7.31 9.20
N ILE A 53 -10.07 6.99 8.67
CA ILE A 53 -9.83 5.74 7.95
C ILE A 53 -10.02 4.54 8.89
N ALA A 54 -9.45 4.57 10.10
CA ALA A 54 -9.58 3.47 11.06
C ALA A 54 -11.04 3.21 11.46
N GLU A 55 -11.84 4.27 11.64
CA GLU A 55 -13.27 4.16 11.92
C GLU A 55 -14.05 3.61 10.72
N ALA A 56 -13.69 3.98 9.49
CA ALA A 56 -14.28 3.46 8.27
C ALA A 56 -13.98 1.96 8.07
N VAL A 57 -12.74 1.53 8.29
CA VAL A 57 -12.36 0.10 8.26
C VAL A 57 -13.12 -0.69 9.33
N ALA A 58 -13.24 -0.12 10.54
CA ALA A 58 -13.90 -0.75 11.68
C ALA A 58 -15.41 -1.01 11.47
N LEU A 59 -16.03 -0.45 10.42
CA LEU A 59 -17.39 -0.80 9.99
C LEU A 59 -17.48 -2.21 9.41
N PHE A 60 -16.37 -2.73 8.85
CA PHE A 60 -16.33 -3.97 8.10
C PHE A 60 -15.56 -5.09 8.81
N GLU A 61 -14.46 -4.75 9.47
CA GLU A 61 -13.59 -5.74 10.13
C GLU A 61 -12.70 -5.13 11.24
N PRO A 62 -12.12 -5.96 12.12
CA PRO A 62 -11.29 -5.46 13.22
C PRO A 62 -10.05 -4.69 12.75
N VAL A 63 -9.71 -3.63 13.47
CA VAL A 63 -8.49 -2.83 13.26
C VAL A 63 -7.54 -3.02 14.44
N THR A 64 -6.29 -3.35 14.13
CA THR A 64 -5.18 -3.25 15.08
C THR A 64 -4.43 -1.95 14.82
N LEU A 65 -4.47 -1.03 15.77
CA LEU A 65 -3.81 0.27 15.67
C LEU A 65 -2.51 0.27 16.48
N VAL A 66 -1.38 0.22 15.78
CA VAL A 66 -0.03 0.27 16.37
C VAL A 66 0.22 1.68 16.91
N VAL A 67 0.67 1.80 18.15
CA VAL A 67 0.83 3.09 18.82
C VAL A 67 2.08 3.09 19.70
N THR A 68 2.80 4.21 19.73
CA THR A 68 3.93 4.37 20.66
C THR A 68 3.45 4.66 22.08
N PRO A 69 4.22 4.30 23.13
CA PRO A 69 3.86 4.57 24.51
C PRO A 69 3.57 6.05 24.80
N GLU A 70 4.26 6.95 24.10
CA GLU A 70 4.10 8.40 24.21
C GLU A 70 2.66 8.84 23.90
N ARG A 71 2.06 8.30 22.83
CA ARG A 71 0.73 8.67 22.35
C ARG A 71 -0.37 7.69 22.77
N LEU A 72 -0.05 6.65 23.54
CA LEU A 72 -1.01 5.61 23.93
C LEU A 72 -2.23 6.17 24.65
N LYS A 73 -2.05 7.05 25.64
CA LYS A 73 -3.19 7.64 26.39
C LYS A 73 -4.11 8.48 25.51
N GLU A 74 -3.56 9.15 24.51
CA GLU A 74 -4.33 9.92 23.54
C GLU A 74 -5.20 8.99 22.70
N ALA A 75 -4.61 7.91 22.16
CA ALA A 75 -5.31 6.89 21.40
C ALA A 75 -6.38 6.17 22.23
N GLU A 76 -6.07 5.77 23.48
CA GLU A 76 -7.02 5.16 24.42
C GLU A 76 -8.23 6.08 24.63
N SER A 77 -8.01 7.37 24.84
CA SER A 77 -9.10 8.34 24.98
C SER A 77 -9.93 8.47 23.70
N ARG A 78 -9.29 8.46 22.52
CA ARG A 78 -9.98 8.59 21.23
C ARG A 78 -10.86 7.38 20.90
N PHE A 79 -10.40 6.17 21.22
CA PHE A 79 -11.06 4.92 20.85
C PHE A 79 -11.74 4.18 21.99
N LYS A 80 -11.87 4.80 23.18
CA LYS A 80 -12.52 4.20 24.37
C LYS A 80 -13.94 3.63 24.16
N ARG A 81 -14.61 4.00 23.06
CA ARG A 81 -15.97 3.57 22.70
C ARG A 81 -16.02 2.70 21.44
N SER A 82 -14.87 2.35 20.88
CA SER A 82 -14.77 1.48 19.72
C SER A 82 -14.61 0.05 20.18
N ASP A 83 -15.48 -0.84 19.70
CA ASP A 83 -15.40 -2.28 19.98
C ASP A 83 -14.54 -3.02 18.93
N ASN A 84 -14.31 -2.39 17.76
CA ASN A 84 -13.58 -2.99 16.63
C ASN A 84 -12.17 -2.43 16.42
N ILE A 85 -11.71 -1.49 17.25
CA ILE A 85 -10.35 -0.92 17.17
C ILE A 85 -9.58 -1.31 18.43
N THR A 86 -8.54 -2.14 18.27
CA THR A 86 -7.65 -2.57 19.34
C THR A 86 -6.31 -1.84 19.24
N LEU A 87 -5.83 -1.28 20.34
CA LEU A 87 -4.52 -0.62 20.39
C LEU A 87 -3.41 -1.65 20.64
N LEU A 88 -2.33 -1.57 19.86
CA LEU A 88 -1.11 -2.36 20.05
C LEU A 88 0.06 -1.44 20.42
N PRO A 89 0.38 -1.30 21.73
CA PRO A 89 1.54 -0.53 22.16
C PRO A 89 2.85 -1.18 21.70
N VAL A 90 3.72 -0.41 21.05
CA VAL A 90 5.05 -0.85 20.60
C VAL A 90 6.15 0.03 21.17
N ASP A 91 6.98 -0.58 22.01
CA ASP A 91 8.24 -0.01 22.51
C ASP A 91 9.39 -0.20 21.51
N GLY A 92 10.43 0.64 21.58
CA GLY A 92 11.66 0.47 20.80
C GLY A 92 11.57 0.89 19.32
N TYR A 93 10.44 1.48 18.92
CA TYR A 93 10.19 2.04 17.59
C TYR A 93 9.75 3.53 17.70
N PRO A 94 10.67 4.45 18.08
CA PRO A 94 10.29 5.81 18.49
C PRO A 94 9.76 6.67 17.36
N LYS A 95 10.26 6.48 16.13
CA LYS A 95 9.80 7.19 14.92
C LYS A 95 8.77 6.35 14.17
N LEU A 96 7.77 5.79 14.87
CA LEU A 96 6.70 5.04 14.23
C LEU A 96 6.00 5.95 13.21
N ASP A 97 6.09 5.54 11.95
CA ASP A 97 5.36 6.16 10.86
C ASP A 97 3.98 5.53 10.70
N LEU A 98 3.09 6.17 9.94
CA LEU A 98 1.74 5.70 9.71
C LEU A 98 1.64 4.67 8.56
N TRP A 99 2.71 4.50 7.76
CA TRP A 99 2.72 3.73 6.51
C TRP A 99 2.79 2.22 6.72
N MET A 100 1.75 1.63 7.31
CA MET A 100 1.73 0.21 7.67
C MET A 100 1.79 -0.74 6.48
N ARG A 101 1.35 -0.32 5.29
CA ARG A 101 1.52 -1.09 4.05
C ARG A 101 2.98 -1.48 3.82
N ASP A 102 3.90 -0.59 4.18
CA ASP A 102 5.32 -0.74 3.87
C ASP A 102 6.12 -1.29 5.05
N MET A 103 5.69 -0.95 6.27
CA MET A 103 6.44 -1.24 7.49
C MET A 103 5.96 -2.51 8.22
N ALA A 104 4.67 -2.84 8.11
CA ALA A 104 4.10 -4.03 8.72
C ALA A 104 4.48 -5.26 7.86
N PRO A 105 4.33 -6.49 8.38
CA PRO A 105 4.69 -7.66 7.60
C PRO A 105 3.71 -7.87 6.44
N THR A 106 4.23 -8.33 5.30
CA THR A 106 3.38 -8.89 4.26
C THR A 106 2.95 -10.29 4.67
N PHE A 107 1.65 -10.52 4.82
CA PHE A 107 1.14 -11.80 5.29
C PHE A 107 0.94 -12.80 4.15
N VAL A 108 1.39 -14.03 4.37
CA VAL A 108 1.24 -15.15 3.43
C VAL A 108 0.72 -16.38 4.17
N VAL A 109 0.18 -17.33 3.42
CA VAL A 109 -0.32 -18.60 3.95
C VAL A 109 0.59 -19.70 3.44
N ASN A 110 0.94 -20.68 4.27
CA ASN A 110 1.66 -21.85 3.79
C ASN A 110 0.73 -22.80 3.03
N ASP A 111 1.24 -23.38 1.95
CA ASP A 111 0.54 -24.34 1.11
C ASP A 111 0.73 -25.76 1.69
N ASN A 112 -0.01 -26.07 2.75
CA ASN A 112 -0.14 -27.43 3.28
C ASN A 112 -1.62 -27.69 3.61
N ASP A 113 -2.24 -28.62 2.88
CA ASP A 113 -3.68 -28.94 2.92
C ASP A 113 -4.23 -29.25 4.33
N ASP A 114 -3.37 -29.66 5.29
CA ASP A 114 -3.79 -30.05 6.64
C ASP A 114 -3.45 -29.02 7.76
N ASP A 115 -2.70 -27.94 7.49
CA ASP A 115 -2.28 -26.92 8.48
C ASP A 115 -2.01 -25.56 7.80
N ALA A 116 -2.94 -25.08 6.96
CA ALA A 116 -2.86 -23.76 6.37
C ALA A 116 -2.89 -22.70 7.48
N ARG A 117 -1.77 -22.01 7.68
CA ARG A 117 -1.58 -21.01 8.73
C ARG A 117 -0.90 -19.75 8.22
N LEU A 118 -1.22 -18.65 8.88
CA LEU A 118 -0.67 -17.35 8.58
C LEU A 118 0.83 -17.28 8.91
N HIS A 119 1.60 -16.65 8.04
CA HIS A 119 3.01 -16.33 8.22
C HIS A 119 3.25 -14.86 7.88
N ALA A 120 4.22 -14.24 8.54
CA ALA A 120 4.58 -12.83 8.38
C ALA A 120 5.93 -12.72 7.64
N VAL A 121 5.91 -12.22 6.40
CA VAL A 121 7.15 -11.97 5.65
C VAL A 121 7.77 -10.65 6.12
N ASP A 122 9.04 -10.70 6.50
CA ASP A 122 9.84 -9.53 6.86
C ASP A 122 10.77 -9.19 5.69
N TYR A 123 10.42 -8.14 4.95
CA TYR A 123 11.17 -7.61 3.80
C TYR A 123 12.19 -6.54 4.19
N ASN A 124 12.64 -6.51 5.45
CA ASN A 124 13.75 -5.66 5.88
C ASN A 124 13.55 -4.16 5.56
N PHE A 125 12.34 -3.62 5.80
CA PHE A 125 12.01 -2.22 5.55
C PHE A 125 13.11 -1.26 6.03
N ASN A 126 13.56 -0.35 5.14
CA ASN A 126 14.71 0.52 5.40
C ASN A 126 14.39 2.03 5.34
N GLY A 127 13.11 2.42 5.31
CA GLY A 127 12.72 3.82 5.20
C GLY A 127 12.82 4.35 3.77
N TRP A 128 12.27 3.61 2.80
CA TRP A 128 12.28 3.91 1.37
C TRP A 128 13.67 4.29 0.82
N GLY A 129 14.64 3.42 1.05
CA GLY A 129 16.03 3.63 0.62
C GLY A 129 16.80 4.57 1.54
N GLY A 130 16.39 4.67 2.81
CA GLY A 130 17.01 5.54 3.82
C GLY A 130 16.60 7.01 3.71
N LYS A 131 15.59 7.34 2.90
CA LYS A 131 15.01 8.69 2.82
C LYS A 131 14.39 9.10 4.16
N TYR A 132 13.68 8.16 4.81
CA TYR A 132 13.06 8.34 6.13
C TYR A 132 13.50 7.22 7.08
N PRO A 133 14.69 7.35 7.70
CA PRO A 133 15.22 6.30 8.55
C PRO A 133 14.34 6.10 9.80
N THR A 134 14.08 4.83 10.13
CA THR A 134 13.19 4.42 11.24
C THR A 134 13.71 4.78 12.64
N GLY A 135 14.97 5.23 12.74
CA GLY A 135 15.63 5.55 14.00
C GLY A 135 15.94 4.32 14.88
N THR A 136 15.76 3.10 14.38
CA THR A 136 15.97 1.85 15.11
C THR A 136 16.49 0.74 14.19
N ARG A 137 17.13 -0.28 14.77
CA ARG A 137 17.48 -1.53 14.05
C ARG A 137 16.39 -2.60 14.17
N SER A 138 15.34 -2.32 14.93
CA SER A 138 14.24 -3.26 15.15
C SER A 138 13.35 -3.31 13.90
N SER A 139 12.98 -4.52 13.46
CA SER A 139 11.98 -4.71 12.40
C SER A 139 10.58 -4.64 13.00
N LEU A 140 9.76 -3.69 12.52
CA LEU A 140 8.36 -3.58 12.95
C LEU A 140 7.57 -4.84 12.59
N ALA A 141 7.81 -5.40 11.39
CA ALA A 141 7.26 -6.67 10.95
C ALA A 141 7.51 -7.81 11.96
N ARG A 142 8.74 -7.94 12.49
CA ARG A 142 9.05 -8.95 13.52
C ARG A 142 8.40 -8.66 14.87
N ILE A 143 8.31 -7.39 15.27
CA ILE A 143 7.63 -7.00 16.51
C ILE A 143 6.15 -7.39 16.44
N ILE A 144 5.47 -7.03 15.35
CA ILE A 144 4.06 -7.36 15.12
C ILE A 144 3.87 -8.87 15.09
N ALA A 145 4.69 -9.60 14.31
CA ALA A 145 4.61 -11.05 14.22
C ALA A 145 4.76 -11.73 15.59
N ALA A 146 5.73 -11.30 16.41
CA ALA A 146 5.94 -11.83 17.75
C ALA A 146 4.76 -11.54 18.69
N ARG A 147 4.17 -10.34 18.64
CA ARG A 147 2.99 -9.98 19.45
C ARG A 147 1.75 -10.79 19.08
N SER A 148 1.62 -11.16 17.80
CA SER A 148 0.50 -11.95 17.28
C SER A 148 0.78 -13.46 17.25
N SER A 149 1.93 -13.93 17.73
CA SER A 149 2.37 -15.33 17.65
C SER A 149 2.36 -15.91 16.22
N ILE A 150 2.66 -15.06 15.23
CA ILE A 150 2.73 -15.44 13.81
C ILE A 150 4.18 -15.79 13.46
N PRO A 151 4.46 -16.94 12.85
CA PRO A 151 5.82 -17.29 12.43
C PRO A 151 6.34 -16.33 11.35
N VAL A 152 7.61 -15.94 11.47
CA VAL A 152 8.27 -15.02 10.53
C VAL A 152 8.92 -15.79 9.39
N VAL A 153 8.73 -15.31 8.16
CA VAL A 153 9.51 -15.70 6.98
C VAL A 153 10.47 -14.56 6.68
N ALA A 154 11.76 -14.78 6.91
CA ALA A 154 12.75 -13.78 6.54
C ALA A 154 12.88 -13.72 5.01
N SER A 155 12.87 -12.52 4.45
CA SER A 155 13.30 -12.29 3.07
C SER A 155 14.74 -11.82 3.01
N SER A 156 15.41 -12.09 1.89
CA SER A 156 16.70 -11.48 1.59
C SER A 156 16.58 -10.11 0.90
N LEU A 157 15.39 -9.72 0.45
CA LEU A 157 15.15 -8.44 -0.20
C LEU A 157 14.89 -7.33 0.82
N VAL A 158 15.23 -6.10 0.42
CA VAL A 158 14.56 -4.90 0.93
C VAL A 158 13.39 -4.60 0.00
N ALA A 159 12.17 -4.65 0.52
CA ALA A 159 10.98 -4.29 -0.23
C ALA A 159 9.91 -3.75 0.72
N GLU A 160 8.92 -3.09 0.13
CA GLU A 160 7.77 -2.52 0.82
C GLU A 160 6.49 -3.15 0.28
N GLY A 161 5.46 -3.35 1.11
CA GLY A 161 4.21 -3.95 0.66
C GLY A 161 3.52 -3.15 -0.45
N GLY A 162 3.65 -1.81 -0.47
CA GLY A 162 3.09 -0.96 -1.54
C GLY A 162 3.77 -1.16 -2.90
N SER A 163 4.95 -1.77 -2.91
CA SER A 163 5.63 -2.21 -4.14
C SER A 163 5.10 -3.53 -4.70
N LEU A 164 4.25 -4.25 -3.97
CA LEU A 164 3.86 -5.63 -4.27
C LEU A 164 2.33 -5.74 -4.48
N GLU A 165 1.90 -5.86 -5.74
CA GLU A 165 0.48 -6.02 -6.07
C GLU A 165 0.23 -7.40 -6.67
N VAL A 166 -0.46 -8.28 -5.93
CA VAL A 166 -0.72 -9.67 -6.36
C VAL A 166 -2.18 -9.92 -6.72
N ASP A 167 -2.42 -10.83 -7.66
CA ASP A 167 -3.79 -11.23 -8.06
C ASP A 167 -4.36 -12.42 -7.27
N GLY A 168 -3.58 -13.00 -6.35
CA GLY A 168 -3.92 -14.24 -5.65
C GLY A 168 -4.03 -15.46 -6.56
N ASP A 169 -3.53 -15.39 -7.78
CA ASP A 169 -3.59 -16.46 -8.78
C ASP A 169 -2.25 -16.61 -9.53
N GLY A 170 -1.16 -16.25 -8.85
CA GLY A 170 0.22 -16.46 -9.27
C GLY A 170 0.86 -15.28 -10.01
N THR A 171 0.21 -14.12 -10.11
CA THR A 171 0.75 -12.95 -10.80
C THR A 171 1.11 -11.83 -9.83
N LEU A 172 2.28 -11.21 -10.04
CA LEU A 172 2.73 -10.01 -9.36
C LEU A 172 2.90 -8.86 -10.36
N LEU A 173 2.34 -7.69 -10.05
CA LEU A 173 2.76 -6.41 -10.63
C LEU A 173 3.74 -5.74 -9.67
N ILE A 174 4.82 -5.19 -10.20
CA ILE A 174 5.88 -4.54 -9.43
C ILE A 174 6.60 -3.50 -10.29
N THR A 175 7.11 -2.43 -9.69
CA THR A 175 7.92 -1.44 -10.41
C THR A 175 9.42 -1.68 -10.21
N GLU A 176 10.22 -1.60 -11.28
CA GLU A 176 11.67 -1.77 -11.20
C GLU A 176 12.32 -0.70 -10.32
N SER A 177 11.84 0.53 -10.41
CA SER A 177 12.34 1.67 -9.64
C SER A 177 12.05 1.60 -8.14
N SER A 178 11.06 0.84 -7.67
CA SER A 178 10.80 0.71 -6.23
C SER A 178 11.64 -0.37 -5.55
N VAL A 179 12.12 -1.38 -6.29
CA VAL A 179 12.79 -2.54 -5.67
C VAL A 179 14.14 -2.92 -6.30
N LEU A 180 14.33 -2.77 -7.62
CA LEU A 180 15.54 -3.17 -8.35
C LEU A 180 16.50 -1.98 -8.49
N ILE A 181 16.77 -1.31 -7.37
CA ILE A 181 17.65 -0.14 -7.30
C ILE A 181 18.61 -0.23 -6.12
N ASP A 182 19.75 0.46 -6.22
CA ASP A 182 20.87 0.32 -5.28
C ASP A 182 20.55 0.71 -3.84
N ASN A 183 19.59 1.62 -3.61
CA ASN A 183 19.20 1.99 -2.25
C ASN A 183 18.24 0.97 -1.61
N ARG A 184 17.75 -0.02 -2.36
CA ARG A 184 16.98 -1.17 -1.84
C ARG A 184 17.81 -2.45 -1.89
N ASN A 185 18.18 -2.88 -3.08
CA ASN A 185 18.77 -4.19 -3.34
C ASN A 185 20.06 -4.07 -4.17
N PRO A 186 21.15 -3.52 -3.59
CA PRO A 186 22.38 -3.23 -4.32
C PRO A 186 22.99 -4.48 -4.95
N GLY A 187 23.28 -4.40 -6.25
CA GLY A 187 23.93 -5.47 -7.01
C GLY A 187 23.06 -6.71 -7.28
N ARG A 188 21.78 -6.72 -6.86
CA ARG A 188 20.88 -7.84 -7.16
C ARG A 188 20.49 -7.86 -8.63
N ARG A 189 20.38 -9.07 -9.16
CA ARG A 189 19.90 -9.30 -10.53
C ARG A 189 18.40 -9.58 -10.49
N LYS A 190 17.72 -9.22 -11.57
CA LYS A 190 16.27 -9.44 -11.74
C LYS A 190 15.85 -10.88 -11.44
N GLY A 191 16.55 -11.88 -11.98
CA GLY A 191 16.24 -13.29 -11.72
C GLY A 191 16.38 -13.71 -10.24
N GLU A 192 17.35 -13.16 -9.50
CA GLU A 192 17.50 -13.44 -8.06
C GLU A 192 16.36 -12.84 -7.24
N MET A 193 15.82 -11.70 -7.67
CA MET A 193 14.64 -11.10 -7.07
C MET A 193 13.39 -11.91 -7.39
N GLU A 194 13.23 -12.35 -8.64
CA GLU A 194 12.11 -13.19 -9.05
C GLU A 194 12.09 -14.50 -8.26
N GLU A 195 13.22 -15.18 -8.10
CA GLU A 195 13.32 -16.41 -7.27
C GLU A 195 12.86 -16.18 -5.82
N GLU A 196 13.29 -15.08 -5.21
CA GLU A 196 12.96 -14.75 -3.84
C GLU A 196 11.49 -14.33 -3.67
N LEU A 197 10.94 -13.55 -4.61
CA LEU A 197 9.52 -13.18 -4.64
C LEU A 197 8.62 -14.40 -4.88
N CYS A 198 9.02 -15.32 -5.77
CA CYS A 198 8.32 -16.60 -5.94
C CYS A 198 8.33 -17.42 -4.64
N ARG A 199 9.47 -17.48 -3.95
CA ARG A 199 9.59 -18.22 -2.68
C ARG A 199 8.72 -17.62 -1.57
N THR A 200 8.66 -16.30 -1.44
CA THR A 200 7.95 -15.63 -0.35
C THR A 200 6.47 -15.40 -0.63
N LEU A 201 6.07 -15.15 -1.88
CA LEU A 201 4.69 -14.80 -2.26
C LEU A 201 3.92 -15.91 -2.98
N GLY A 202 4.61 -16.96 -3.48
CA GLY A 202 3.96 -18.02 -4.27
C GLY A 202 3.53 -17.59 -5.66
N VAL A 203 4.15 -16.54 -6.20
CA VAL A 203 3.88 -16.06 -7.56
C VAL A 203 4.64 -16.90 -8.58
N GLU A 204 4.09 -17.03 -9.78
CA GLU A 204 4.66 -17.76 -10.92
C GLU A 204 5.07 -16.82 -12.05
N LYS A 205 4.47 -15.63 -12.12
CA LYS A 205 4.73 -14.63 -13.15
C LYS A 205 4.83 -13.24 -12.56
N ILE A 206 5.90 -12.55 -12.91
CA ILE A 206 6.14 -11.17 -12.47
C ILE A 206 6.11 -10.26 -13.69
N ILE A 207 5.29 -9.21 -13.62
CA ILE A 207 5.19 -8.17 -14.64
C ILE A 207 5.85 -6.93 -14.09
N TRP A 208 6.96 -6.58 -14.71
CA TRP A 208 7.79 -5.46 -14.32
C TRP A 208 7.35 -4.20 -15.07
N LEU A 209 6.97 -3.18 -14.32
CA LEU A 209 6.73 -1.84 -14.82
C LEU A 209 7.98 -0.98 -14.54
N PRO A 210 8.33 0.02 -15.37
CA PRO A 210 9.54 0.81 -15.12
C PRO A 210 9.47 1.64 -13.82
N GLY A 211 8.33 2.29 -13.57
CA GLY A 211 8.17 3.33 -12.54
C GLY A 211 9.16 4.50 -12.72
N ARG A 212 9.41 5.30 -11.67
CA ARG A 212 10.36 6.43 -11.70
C ARG A 212 11.05 6.64 -10.35
N ARG A 213 12.37 6.44 -10.34
CA ARG A 213 13.20 6.70 -9.15
C ARG A 213 13.22 8.20 -8.81
N GLY A 214 13.01 8.52 -7.54
CA GLY A 214 13.05 9.88 -7.01
C GLY A 214 11.89 10.77 -7.44
N LEU A 215 10.87 10.23 -8.11
CA LEU A 215 9.65 10.99 -8.44
C LEU A 215 8.79 11.24 -7.20
N ASP A 216 8.79 10.26 -6.29
CA ASP A 216 8.18 10.36 -4.97
C ASP A 216 9.08 9.67 -3.93
N ILE A 217 8.62 9.69 -2.67
CA ILE A 217 9.31 9.04 -1.54
C ILE A 217 9.50 7.53 -1.80
N THR A 218 8.56 6.90 -2.47
CA THR A 218 8.50 5.45 -2.68
C THR A 218 9.32 4.94 -3.87
N ASP A 219 9.81 5.85 -4.71
CA ASP A 219 10.42 5.56 -6.02
C ASP A 219 9.42 4.93 -7.01
N GLY A 220 8.14 5.33 -6.93
CA GLY A 220 7.07 4.91 -7.82
C GLY A 220 6.50 3.53 -7.49
N HIS A 221 5.97 3.36 -6.28
CA HIS A 221 5.24 2.16 -5.87
C HIS A 221 4.10 1.81 -6.83
N VAL A 222 3.82 0.51 -6.94
CA VAL A 222 2.82 -0.01 -7.88
C VAL A 222 1.40 0.29 -7.38
N ASP A 223 1.18 0.36 -6.07
CA ASP A 223 -0.14 0.61 -5.48
C ASP A 223 -0.68 2.03 -5.72
N GLY A 224 0.19 2.99 -6.05
CA GLY A 224 -0.15 4.31 -6.56
C GLY A 224 -0.37 4.36 -8.08
N LEU A 225 -0.11 3.27 -8.80
CA LEU A 225 -0.17 3.20 -10.26
C LEU A 225 -1.24 2.24 -10.75
N VAL A 226 -1.28 1.00 -10.27
CA VAL A 226 -2.19 -0.04 -10.74
C VAL A 226 -2.52 -1.03 -9.63
N ARG A 227 -3.80 -1.40 -9.54
CA ARG A 227 -4.31 -2.42 -8.60
C ARG A 227 -5.03 -3.53 -9.35
N PHE A 228 -4.87 -4.76 -8.91
CA PHE A 228 -5.77 -5.84 -9.30
C PHE A 228 -7.13 -5.64 -8.64
N VAL A 229 -8.19 -5.88 -9.41
CA VAL A 229 -9.58 -5.84 -8.91
C VAL A 229 -10.29 -7.20 -9.00
N ALA A 230 -9.66 -8.13 -9.71
CA ALA A 230 -9.99 -9.53 -9.84
C ALA A 230 -8.90 -10.20 -10.70
N PRO A 231 -8.83 -11.54 -10.78
CA PRO A 231 -7.89 -12.21 -11.67
C PRO A 231 -8.08 -11.74 -13.13
N GLY A 232 -6.99 -11.31 -13.77
CA GLY A 232 -6.99 -10.76 -15.13
C GLY A 232 -7.65 -9.38 -15.30
N ARG A 233 -7.99 -8.66 -14.23
CA ARG A 233 -8.62 -7.33 -14.28
C ARG A 233 -7.84 -6.34 -13.42
N VAL A 234 -7.52 -5.18 -13.98
CA VAL A 234 -6.74 -4.13 -13.29
C VAL A 234 -7.45 -2.78 -13.36
N LEU A 235 -7.26 -1.98 -12.31
CA LEU A 235 -7.58 -0.56 -12.27
C LEU A 235 -6.27 0.23 -12.36
N LEU A 236 -6.15 1.05 -13.40
CA LEU A 236 -4.96 1.85 -13.70
C LEU A 236 -5.22 3.33 -13.36
N SER A 237 -4.29 3.91 -12.61
CA SER A 237 -4.22 5.34 -12.31
C SER A 237 -3.90 6.09 -13.59
N ARG A 238 -4.83 6.95 -14.02
CA ARG A 238 -4.61 7.85 -15.15
C ARG A 238 -4.55 9.28 -14.64
N PRO A 239 -3.44 10.01 -14.86
CA PRO A 239 -3.36 11.41 -14.48
C PRO A 239 -4.55 12.25 -14.96
N SER A 240 -4.83 13.32 -14.23
CA SER A 240 -5.94 14.22 -14.54
C SER A 240 -5.87 14.71 -15.99
N SER A 241 -7.02 15.03 -16.60
CA SER A 241 -7.04 15.49 -17.99
C SER A 241 -6.35 16.85 -18.22
N THR A 242 -5.94 17.51 -17.14
CA THR A 242 -5.25 18.80 -17.12
C THR A 242 -3.75 18.66 -16.86
N ALA A 243 -3.25 17.44 -16.63
CA ALA A 243 -1.82 17.17 -16.46
C ALA A 243 -1.00 17.54 -17.70
N ASP A 244 0.23 18.00 -17.46
CA ASP A 244 1.19 18.27 -18.54
C ASP A 244 1.56 16.93 -19.21
N PRO A 245 1.47 16.80 -20.56
CA PRO A 245 1.95 15.61 -21.25
C PRO A 245 3.42 15.27 -20.99
N ALA A 246 4.24 16.24 -20.58
CA ALA A 246 5.63 16.03 -20.19
C ALA A 246 5.81 15.53 -18.75
N ASP A 247 4.74 15.54 -17.93
CA ASP A 247 4.76 15.10 -16.54
C ASP A 247 5.23 13.62 -16.46
N PRO A 248 6.22 13.29 -15.60
CA PRO A 248 6.67 11.92 -15.39
C PRO A 248 5.54 10.93 -15.04
N PHE A 249 4.51 11.35 -14.32
CA PHE A 249 3.34 10.50 -14.00
C PHE A 249 2.53 10.14 -15.26
N VAL A 250 2.43 11.04 -16.25
CA VAL A 250 1.80 10.75 -17.54
C VAL A 250 2.59 9.71 -18.33
N GLN A 251 3.92 9.81 -18.30
CA GLN A 251 4.79 8.82 -18.95
C GLN A 251 4.70 7.45 -18.27
N MET A 252 4.71 7.41 -16.93
CA MET A 252 4.52 6.17 -16.16
C MET A 252 3.20 5.47 -16.50
N TYR A 253 2.10 6.24 -16.54
CA TYR A 253 0.80 5.73 -16.93
C TYR A 253 0.83 5.11 -18.33
N GLN A 254 1.41 5.82 -19.32
CA GLN A 254 1.45 5.33 -20.71
C GLN A 254 2.26 4.03 -20.84
N GLU A 255 3.43 3.97 -20.20
CA GLU A 255 4.28 2.77 -20.19
C GLU A 255 3.58 1.59 -19.50
N ALA A 256 2.93 1.84 -18.36
CA ALA A 256 2.19 0.80 -17.64
C ALA A 256 1.01 0.30 -18.47
N HIS A 257 0.25 1.21 -19.09
CA HIS A 257 -0.84 0.85 -19.99
C HIS A 257 -0.35 -0.04 -21.14
N ASP A 258 0.72 0.35 -21.84
CA ASP A 258 1.24 -0.39 -23.00
C ASP A 258 1.77 -1.78 -22.62
N ILE A 259 2.46 -1.89 -21.49
CA ILE A 259 2.94 -3.17 -20.95
C ILE A 259 1.75 -4.07 -20.59
N LEU A 260 0.78 -3.55 -19.83
CA LEU A 260 -0.39 -4.31 -19.41
C LEU A 260 -1.24 -4.76 -20.61
N ALA A 261 -1.41 -3.91 -21.62
CA ALA A 261 -2.14 -4.24 -22.84
C ALA A 261 -1.46 -5.36 -23.65
N GLY A 262 -0.13 -5.42 -23.62
CA GLY A 262 0.67 -6.46 -24.27
C GLY A 262 0.82 -7.75 -23.47
N ALA A 263 0.59 -7.71 -22.15
CA ALA A 263 0.86 -8.80 -21.24
C ALA A 263 -0.32 -9.78 -21.06
N THR A 264 -0.02 -10.89 -20.39
CA THR A 264 -0.99 -11.81 -19.81
C THR A 264 -0.60 -12.10 -18.38
N ASP A 265 -1.53 -12.54 -17.56
CA ASP A 265 -1.24 -13.01 -16.20
C ASP A 265 -0.64 -14.44 -16.18
N ALA A 266 -0.39 -14.99 -14.99
CA ALA A 266 0.17 -16.32 -14.80
C ALA A 266 -0.73 -17.45 -15.35
N ARG A 267 -2.03 -17.19 -15.53
CA ARG A 267 -2.99 -18.13 -16.11
C ARG A 267 -3.24 -17.90 -17.60
N GLY A 268 -2.49 -16.99 -18.22
CA GLY A 268 -2.59 -16.69 -19.65
C GLY A 268 -3.76 -15.80 -20.03
N ARG A 269 -4.47 -15.19 -19.07
CA ARG A 269 -5.55 -14.24 -19.35
C ARG A 269 -4.94 -12.91 -19.76
N ARG A 270 -5.50 -12.24 -20.78
CA ARG A 270 -5.15 -10.85 -21.08
C ARG A 270 -5.79 -9.92 -20.07
N PHE A 271 -5.11 -8.84 -19.72
CA PHE A 271 -5.66 -7.87 -18.78
C PHE A 271 -6.82 -7.09 -19.41
N ARG A 272 -7.91 -7.01 -18.65
CA ARG A 272 -8.93 -5.97 -18.86
C ARG A 272 -8.56 -4.77 -18.01
N ILE A 273 -8.13 -3.70 -18.67
CA ILE A 273 -7.71 -2.45 -18.02
C ILE A 273 -8.93 -1.53 -17.88
N THR A 274 -9.22 -1.10 -16.65
CA THR A 274 -10.13 0.00 -16.35
C THR A 274 -9.29 1.18 -15.88
N GLU A 275 -9.59 2.38 -16.33
CA GLU A 275 -8.83 3.58 -15.97
C GLU A 275 -9.66 4.45 -15.02
N VAL A 276 -8.99 5.05 -14.04
CA VAL A 276 -9.57 6.10 -13.19
C VAL A 276 -8.78 7.39 -13.37
N ALA A 277 -9.50 8.49 -13.64
CA ALA A 277 -8.89 9.81 -13.72
C ALA A 277 -8.59 10.32 -12.32
N GLU A 278 -7.35 10.70 -12.05
CA GLU A 278 -6.96 11.21 -10.75
C GLU A 278 -7.42 12.64 -10.48
N ALA A 279 -7.49 12.99 -9.20
CA ALA A 279 -7.91 14.31 -8.75
C ALA A 279 -6.93 15.39 -9.25
N ASP A 280 -7.47 16.56 -9.59
CA ASP A 280 -6.68 17.69 -10.03
C ASP A 280 -6.43 18.64 -8.84
N LEU A 281 -5.17 18.81 -8.44
CA LEU A 281 -4.74 19.78 -7.42
C LEU A 281 -5.28 21.20 -7.69
N GLY A 282 -5.45 21.58 -8.95
CA GLY A 282 -6.09 22.83 -9.40
C GLY A 282 -7.56 22.99 -8.97
N LYS A 283 -8.21 21.92 -8.54
CA LYS A 283 -9.61 21.91 -8.08
C LYS A 283 -9.76 21.83 -6.57
N LEU A 284 -8.68 21.58 -5.84
CA LEU A 284 -8.68 21.50 -4.39
C LEU A 284 -8.48 22.88 -3.76
N ASP A 285 -9.07 23.06 -2.58
CA ASP A 285 -8.85 24.24 -1.74
C ASP A 285 -7.52 24.09 -0.98
N VAL A 286 -6.44 24.39 -1.70
CA VAL A 286 -5.07 24.39 -1.19
C VAL A 286 -4.61 25.83 -1.04
N GLY A 287 -4.02 26.14 0.12
CA GLY A 287 -3.49 27.46 0.42
C GLY A 287 -2.53 27.97 -0.68
N LYS A 288 -2.58 29.27 -0.98
CA LYS A 288 -1.79 29.87 -2.07
C LYS A 288 -0.28 29.61 -1.96
N GLN A 289 0.24 29.60 -0.74
CA GLN A 289 1.66 29.35 -0.48
C GLN A 289 2.02 27.90 -0.78
N MET A 290 1.30 26.94 -0.18
CA MET A 290 1.46 25.51 -0.46
C MET A 290 1.38 25.19 -1.96
N ARG A 291 0.39 25.74 -2.67
CA ARG A 291 0.28 25.57 -4.13
C ARG A 291 1.54 26.04 -4.86
N LYS A 292 2.06 27.22 -4.50
CA LYS A 292 3.27 27.77 -5.10
C LYS A 292 4.50 26.89 -4.80
N ASP A 293 4.59 26.38 -3.58
CA ASP A 293 5.72 25.54 -3.17
C ASP A 293 5.72 24.22 -3.95
N ILE A 294 4.56 23.58 -4.11
CA ILE A 294 4.38 22.40 -4.98
C ILE A 294 4.73 22.71 -6.44
N GLU A 295 4.17 23.79 -7.02
CA GLU A 295 4.43 24.19 -8.42
C GLU A 295 5.91 24.53 -8.68
N SER A 296 6.63 24.97 -7.65
CA SER A 296 8.07 25.25 -7.72
C SER A 296 8.97 24.04 -7.44
N GLY A 297 8.39 22.91 -7.00
CA GLY A 297 9.12 21.74 -6.53
C GLY A 297 9.81 21.92 -5.18
N ALA A 298 9.40 22.92 -4.39
CA ALA A 298 9.84 23.09 -3.00
C ALA A 298 9.12 22.12 -2.05
N GLU A 299 7.92 21.67 -2.44
CA GLU A 299 7.16 20.59 -1.82
C GLU A 299 6.82 19.56 -2.90
N ASP A 300 6.69 18.29 -2.50
CA ASP A 300 6.30 17.21 -3.40
C ASP A 300 4.83 17.35 -3.82
N TYR A 301 4.48 16.78 -4.98
CA TYR A 301 3.09 16.70 -5.40
C TYR A 301 2.31 15.72 -4.49
N PRO A 302 1.15 16.09 -3.93
CA PRO A 302 0.41 15.23 -3.02
C PRO A 302 -0.15 13.99 -3.73
N SER A 303 -0.24 12.87 -3.01
CA SER A 303 -0.77 11.61 -3.56
C SER A 303 -2.30 11.64 -3.71
N LEU A 304 -2.77 12.30 -4.76
CA LEU A 304 -4.20 12.46 -5.08
C LEU A 304 -4.72 11.28 -5.93
N THR A 305 -4.36 10.06 -5.55
CA THR A 305 -4.60 8.82 -6.32
C THR A 305 -5.77 7.99 -5.76
N TYR A 306 -6.82 7.82 -6.55
CA TYR A 306 -7.99 6.99 -6.24
C TYR A 306 -7.70 5.50 -6.26
N VAL A 307 -6.62 5.06 -6.93
CA VAL A 307 -6.17 3.66 -6.86
C VAL A 307 -5.60 3.29 -5.48
N ASN A 308 -5.28 4.28 -4.63
CA ASN A 308 -4.78 4.06 -3.29
C ASN A 308 -5.91 3.82 -2.26
N TYR A 309 -6.85 2.94 -2.61
CA TYR A 309 -7.97 2.49 -1.77
C TYR A 309 -7.67 1.15 -1.10
N LEU A 310 -8.41 0.83 -0.03
CA LEU A 310 -8.30 -0.47 0.64
C LEU A 310 -9.54 -1.32 0.40
N VAL A 311 -9.32 -2.56 0.00
CA VAL A 311 -10.37 -3.59 -0.06
C VAL A 311 -10.47 -4.26 1.32
N VAL A 312 -11.66 -4.25 1.94
CA VAL A 312 -11.96 -4.84 3.26
C VAL A 312 -13.12 -5.81 3.14
N ASN A 313 -13.22 -6.88 3.91
CA ASN A 313 -14.23 -7.95 3.77
C ASN A 313 -15.46 -7.67 2.88
N ASP A 314 -16.48 -6.97 3.40
CA ASP A 314 -17.74 -6.68 2.68
C ASP A 314 -17.80 -5.23 2.15
N GLY A 315 -16.66 -4.55 2.07
CA GLY A 315 -16.57 -3.14 1.71
C GLY A 315 -15.31 -2.72 0.94
N VAL A 316 -15.24 -1.43 0.61
CA VAL A 316 -14.06 -0.77 0.05
C VAL A 316 -13.93 0.61 0.68
N ILE A 317 -12.80 0.88 1.32
CA ILE A 317 -12.52 2.20 1.90
C ILE A 317 -11.88 3.06 0.83
N PHE A 318 -12.63 4.04 0.33
CA PHE A 318 -12.32 4.71 -0.93
C PHE A 318 -12.01 6.19 -0.72
N PRO A 319 -10.88 6.71 -1.22
CA PRO A 319 -10.49 8.09 -0.95
C PRO A 319 -11.37 9.10 -1.69
N GLN A 320 -11.55 10.26 -1.06
CA GLN A 320 -12.12 11.46 -1.65
C GLN A 320 -11.21 12.64 -1.33
N PHE A 321 -10.97 13.51 -2.31
CA PHE A 321 -9.98 14.59 -2.20
C PHE A 321 -10.59 16.00 -2.25
N GLY A 322 -11.86 16.11 -2.66
CA GLY A 322 -12.58 17.38 -2.77
C GLY A 322 -12.69 17.92 -4.19
N ASP A 323 -12.07 17.27 -5.18
CA ASP A 323 -12.42 17.46 -6.59
C ASP A 323 -13.75 16.76 -6.87
N ARG A 324 -14.85 17.45 -6.59
CA ARG A 324 -16.23 16.91 -6.69
C ARG A 324 -16.54 16.17 -7.99
N LYS A 325 -15.92 16.56 -9.11
CA LYS A 325 -16.17 15.91 -10.40
C LYS A 325 -15.39 14.61 -10.51
N ALA A 326 -14.10 14.63 -10.20
CA ALA A 326 -13.25 13.45 -10.20
C ALA A 326 -13.71 12.45 -9.12
N ASP A 327 -13.95 12.93 -7.90
CA ASP A 327 -14.44 12.17 -6.75
C ASP A 327 -15.68 11.34 -7.12
N LYS A 328 -16.68 11.98 -7.73
CA LYS A 328 -17.92 11.32 -8.16
C LYS A 328 -17.70 10.31 -9.29
N ALA A 329 -16.80 10.61 -10.23
CA ALA A 329 -16.51 9.72 -11.35
C ALA A 329 -15.76 8.47 -10.87
N ALA A 330 -14.76 8.66 -10.01
CA ALA A 330 -13.97 7.59 -9.41
C ALA A 330 -14.83 6.69 -8.52
N LEU A 331 -15.73 7.29 -7.71
CA LEU A 331 -16.69 6.54 -6.89
C LEU A 331 -17.60 5.63 -7.75
N LYS A 332 -18.05 6.12 -8.91
CA LYS A 332 -18.84 5.29 -9.82
C LYS A 332 -18.04 4.10 -10.37
N ILE A 333 -16.79 4.33 -10.75
CA ILE A 333 -15.92 3.27 -11.28
C ILE A 333 -15.71 2.18 -10.23
N ILE A 334 -15.35 2.55 -8.99
CA ILE A 334 -15.08 1.56 -7.94
C ILE A 334 -16.33 0.75 -7.56
N GLN A 335 -17.51 1.39 -7.54
CA GLN A 335 -18.80 0.71 -7.35
C GLN A 335 -19.06 -0.34 -8.43
N ASP A 336 -18.78 -0.01 -9.70
CA ASP A 336 -18.96 -0.92 -10.82
C ASP A 336 -17.91 -2.06 -10.81
N LEU A 337 -16.74 -1.85 -10.19
CA LEU A 337 -15.67 -2.86 -10.10
C LEU A 337 -15.87 -3.88 -8.98
N TYR A 338 -16.51 -3.49 -7.87
CA TYR A 338 -16.77 -4.35 -6.71
C TYR A 338 -18.28 -4.55 -6.46
N PRO A 339 -19.01 -5.20 -7.40
CA PRO A 339 -20.44 -5.44 -7.21
C PRO A 339 -20.66 -6.35 -5.99
N GLY A 340 -21.41 -5.86 -5.01
CA GLY A 340 -21.71 -6.58 -3.76
C GLY A 340 -20.88 -6.15 -2.56
N ARG A 341 -19.93 -5.23 -2.72
CA ARG A 341 -19.27 -4.54 -1.59
C ARG A 341 -19.85 -3.15 -1.41
N GLU A 342 -19.97 -2.73 -0.16
CA GLU A 342 -20.30 -1.34 0.17
C GLU A 342 -19.07 -0.45 -0.03
N ILE A 343 -19.24 0.68 -0.70
CA ILE A 343 -18.14 1.63 -0.87
C ILE A 343 -18.28 2.69 0.21
N GLU A 344 -17.31 2.78 1.11
CA GLU A 344 -17.23 3.77 2.18
C GLU A 344 -16.28 4.90 1.75
N PRO A 345 -16.82 6.04 1.28
CA PRO A 345 -16.00 7.16 0.85
C PRO A 345 -15.42 7.91 2.06
N VAL A 346 -14.09 8.00 2.11
CA VAL A 346 -13.36 8.70 3.18
C VAL A 346 -12.68 9.92 2.59
N TYR A 347 -13.08 11.10 3.08
CA TYR A 347 -12.38 12.33 2.75
C TYR A 347 -11.05 12.40 3.51
N ILE A 348 -9.93 12.43 2.76
CA ILE A 348 -8.59 12.60 3.29
C ILE A 348 -8.00 13.89 2.74
N TYR A 349 -7.62 14.80 3.62
CA TYR A 349 -7.09 16.10 3.24
C TYR A 349 -5.59 16.18 3.46
N GLU A 350 -5.14 15.81 4.66
CA GLU A 350 -3.77 15.99 5.10
C GLU A 350 -2.89 14.82 4.64
N LEU A 351 -3.41 13.59 4.71
CA LEU A 351 -2.64 12.37 4.40
C LEU A 351 -1.95 12.39 3.02
N PRO A 352 -2.59 12.84 1.92
CA PRO A 352 -1.95 12.94 0.60
C PRO A 352 -0.69 13.80 0.56
N PHE A 353 -0.61 14.85 1.38
CA PHE A 353 0.55 15.75 1.43
C PHE A 353 1.77 15.12 2.13
N TYR A 354 1.57 14.03 2.87
CA TYR A 354 2.66 13.23 3.41
C TYR A 354 3.13 12.11 2.45
N GLY A 355 2.60 12.06 1.22
CA GLY A 355 3.14 11.23 0.14
C GLY A 355 2.41 9.90 -0.12
N GLY A 356 1.24 9.67 0.48
CA GLY A 356 0.48 8.42 0.30
C GLY A 356 -1.00 8.57 0.60
N GLY A 357 -1.73 7.45 0.60
CA GLY A 357 -3.18 7.43 0.83
C GLY A 357 -3.63 6.30 1.75
N ILE A 358 -4.90 5.88 1.57
CA ILE A 358 -5.55 4.90 2.43
C ILE A 358 -4.81 3.56 2.36
N HIS A 359 -4.50 3.09 1.15
CA HIS A 359 -3.79 1.83 0.96
C HIS A 359 -2.41 1.83 1.59
N CYS A 360 -1.64 2.91 1.47
CA CYS A 360 -0.29 3.01 2.06
C CYS A 360 -0.34 2.99 3.61
N SER A 361 -1.43 3.48 4.21
CA SER A 361 -1.59 3.54 5.67
C SER A 361 -2.12 2.25 6.32
N THR A 362 -2.41 1.21 5.52
CA THR A 362 -3.14 0.01 5.94
C THR A 362 -2.42 -1.27 5.50
N GLN A 363 -2.52 -2.34 6.29
CA GLN A 363 -2.03 -3.66 5.93
C GLN A 363 -3.05 -4.72 6.34
N GLU A 364 -3.62 -5.43 5.37
CA GLU A 364 -4.59 -6.47 5.65
C GLU A 364 -3.96 -7.77 6.15
N ILE A 365 -4.72 -8.48 7.00
CA ILE A 365 -4.38 -9.80 7.53
C ILE A 365 -5.33 -10.84 6.92
N PRO A 366 -4.93 -11.61 5.90
CA PRO A 366 -5.79 -12.59 5.26
C PRO A 366 -6.16 -13.75 6.21
N ILE A 367 -7.32 -14.35 5.97
CA ILE A 367 -7.72 -15.62 6.61
C ILE A 367 -7.19 -16.78 5.75
N PRO A 368 -6.43 -17.73 6.33
CA PRO A 368 -6.06 -18.97 5.64
C PRO A 368 -7.30 -19.69 5.10
N ARG A 369 -7.26 -20.14 3.84
CA ARG A 369 -8.34 -20.98 3.30
C ARG A 369 -8.31 -22.32 4.03
N ASN A 370 -9.46 -22.74 4.58
CA ASN A 370 -9.64 -24.08 5.16
C ASN A 370 -9.70 -25.16 4.09
#